data_AF-A0A7X5DYU0-F1
#
_entry.id   AF-A0A7X5DYU0-F1
#
_cell.length_a   1.000
_cell.length_b   1.000
_cell.length_c   1.000
_cell.angle_alpha   90.00
_cell.angle_beta   90.00
_cell.angle_gamma   90.00
#
_symmetry.space_group_name_H-M   'P 1'
#
loop_
_entity.id
_entity.type
_entity.pdbx_description
1 polymer ?
#
loop_
_entity_poly.entity_id
_entity_poly.type
_entity_poly.pdbx_seq_one_letter_code
_entity_poly.pdbx_strand_id
1 'polypeptide(L)'
;TKSAQFQIGPSAGETMSLTGKDMTSAGISLTSLNVTGVKAANEAITKVKDAIDKVSTFRADLGAKQNRLEHTIANLDITAENLTDAESRIRDTDMPDEITAFTKNNILMQASQSMLAQANAVPQNVLSLLQ
;
A
#
# COMPACT_ATOMS: atom_id res chain seq x y z
N THR A 1 -23.50 19.06 7.74
CA THR A 1 -22.81 18.44 6.59
C THR A 1 -21.70 17.56 7.14
N LYS A 2 -21.83 16.24 7.10
CA LYS A 2 -20.78 15.32 7.59
C LYS A 2 -19.72 15.18 6.50
N SER A 3 -18.48 15.52 6.80
CA SER A 3 -17.33 15.29 5.91
C SER A 3 -16.49 14.13 6.45
N ALA A 4 -16.19 13.16 5.60
CA ALA A 4 -15.24 12.10 5.88
C ALA A 4 -13.93 12.40 5.13
N GLN A 5 -12.79 12.25 5.80
CA GLN A 5 -11.48 12.31 5.15
C GLN A 5 -10.87 10.92 5.13
N PHE A 6 -10.43 10.49 3.95
CA PHE A 6 -9.75 9.23 3.73
C PHE A 6 -8.27 9.51 3.48
N GLN A 7 -7.38 8.85 4.23
CA GLN A 7 -5.96 8.80 3.90
C GLN A 7 -5.79 7.77 2.79
N ILE A 8 -5.27 8.19 1.64
CA ILE A 8 -5.21 7.39 0.40
C ILE A 8 -3.77 7.20 -0.10
N GLY A 9 -2.79 7.37 0.77
CA GLY A 9 -1.38 7.18 0.44
C GLY A 9 -0.49 7.08 1.68
N PRO A 10 0.76 6.62 1.53
CA PRO A 10 1.69 6.38 2.63
C PRO A 10 2.25 7.66 3.27
N SER A 11 2.22 8.80 2.56
CA SER A 11 2.80 10.05 3.05
C SER A 11 1.77 11.00 3.67
N ALA A 12 2.22 11.84 4.61
CA ALA A 12 1.38 12.87 5.20
C ALA A 12 0.87 13.84 4.12
N GLY A 13 -0.44 14.08 4.08
CA GLY A 13 -1.09 15.01 3.15
C GLY A 13 -1.81 14.35 1.97
N GLU A 14 -1.62 13.05 1.75
CA GLU A 14 -2.32 12.27 0.72
C GLU A 14 -3.74 11.91 1.17
N THR A 15 -4.61 12.91 1.23
CA THR A 15 -5.99 12.78 1.72
C THR A 15 -7.02 13.06 0.63
N MET A 16 -8.13 12.35 0.70
CA MET A 16 -9.32 12.61 -0.09
C MET A 16 -10.50 12.93 0.82
N SER A 17 -11.07 14.11 0.65
CA SER A 17 -12.28 14.53 1.36
C SER A 17 -13.53 14.09 0.60
N LEU A 18 -14.49 13.52 1.34
CA LEU A 18 -15.85 13.27 0.89
C LEU A 18 -16.82 14.10 1.73
N THR A 19 -17.55 15.00 1.07
CA THR A 19 -18.56 15.84 1.73
C THR A 19 -19.95 15.26 1.48
N GLY A 20 -20.60 14.79 2.54
CA GLY A 20 -22.00 14.36 2.46
C GLY A 20 -22.93 15.56 2.32
N LYS A 21 -23.70 15.60 1.24
CA LYS A 21 -24.80 16.57 1.06
C LYS A 21 -26.10 16.03 1.68
N ASP A 22 -26.96 16.91 2.17
CA ASP A 22 -28.27 16.53 2.67
C ASP A 22 -29.19 16.17 1.50
N MET A 23 -29.63 14.91 1.46
CA MET A 23 -30.52 14.35 0.43
C MET A 23 -31.93 14.09 0.96
N THR A 24 -32.28 14.62 2.13
CA THR A 24 -33.66 14.61 2.64
C THR A 24 -34.57 15.51 1.80
N SER A 25 -35.88 15.36 1.94
CA SER A 25 -36.88 16.22 1.26
C SER A 25 -36.66 17.72 1.51
N ALA A 26 -36.12 18.10 2.66
CA ALA A 26 -35.74 19.48 2.95
C ALA A 26 -34.48 19.90 2.18
N GLY A 27 -33.44 19.05 2.18
CA GLY A 27 -32.18 19.30 1.47
C GLY A 27 -32.32 19.38 -0.06
N ILE A 28 -33.29 18.66 -0.64
CA ILE A 28 -33.59 18.69 -2.08
C ILE A 28 -34.80 19.57 -2.45
N SER A 29 -35.31 20.36 -1.49
CA SER A 29 -36.37 21.37 -1.72
C SER A 29 -37.75 20.81 -2.13
N LEU A 30 -38.09 19.60 -1.67
CA LEU A 30 -39.37 18.92 -1.91
C LEU A 30 -40.36 18.99 -0.71
N THR A 31 -40.05 19.73 0.35
CA THR A 31 -40.86 19.78 1.59
C THR A 31 -42.26 20.37 1.45
N SER A 32 -42.53 21.17 0.41
CA SER A 32 -43.83 21.82 0.18
C SER A 32 -44.26 21.72 -1.29
N LEU A 33 -44.36 20.49 -1.78
CA LEU A 33 -44.96 20.26 -3.09
C LEU A 33 -46.47 20.48 -3.03
N ASN A 34 -46.96 21.39 -3.86
CA ASN A 34 -48.39 21.63 -4.02
C ASN A 34 -48.82 21.18 -5.41
N VAL A 35 -49.80 20.28 -5.46
CA VAL A 35 -50.43 19.77 -6.69
C VAL A 35 -51.90 20.17 -6.83
N THR A 36 -52.39 21.05 -5.94
CA THR A 36 -53.76 21.57 -6.01
C THR A 36 -53.83 22.67 -7.08
N GLY A 37 -54.14 22.23 -8.31
CA GLY A 37 -54.33 23.11 -9.48
C GLY A 37 -53.24 22.96 -10.54
N VAL A 38 -53.61 23.21 -11.81
CA VAL A 38 -52.74 22.98 -12.98
C VAL A 38 -51.43 23.76 -12.92
N LYS A 39 -51.47 25.02 -12.47
CA LYS A 39 -50.26 25.84 -12.32
C LYS A 39 -49.30 25.28 -11.26
N ALA A 40 -49.83 24.96 -10.08
CA ALA A 40 -49.04 24.40 -8.97
C ALA A 40 -48.43 23.03 -9.35
N ALA A 41 -49.20 22.20 -10.08
CA ALA A 41 -48.70 20.93 -10.59
C ALA A 41 -47.53 21.08 -11.57
N ASN A 42 -47.57 22.06 -12.49
CA ASN A 42 -46.45 22.34 -13.39
C ASN A 42 -45.19 22.82 -12.64
N GLU A 43 -45.36 23.66 -11.62
CA GLU A 43 -44.25 24.09 -10.75
C GLU A 43 -43.68 22.91 -9.94
N ALA A 44 -44.54 22.00 -9.45
CA ALA A 44 -44.14 20.79 -8.75
C ALA A 44 -43.30 19.85 -9.62
N ILE A 45 -43.68 19.66 -10.90
CA ILE A 45 -42.90 18.87 -11.87
C ILE A 45 -41.49 19.44 -12.03
N THR A 46 -41.37 20.77 -12.13
CA THR A 46 -40.07 21.44 -12.25
C THR A 46 -39.22 21.22 -11.00
N LYS A 47 -39.79 21.39 -9.80
CA LYS A 47 -39.09 21.12 -8.53
C LYS A 47 -38.60 19.67 -8.41
N VAL A 48 -39.40 18.71 -8.87
CA VAL A 48 -39.02 17.29 -8.87
C VAL A 48 -37.88 17.03 -9.84
N LYS A 49 -37.92 17.64 -11.03
CA LYS A 49 -36.82 17.54 -12.01
C LYS A 49 -35.50 18.07 -11.41
N ASP A 50 -35.54 19.24 -10.79
CA ASP A 50 -34.36 19.83 -10.14
C ASP A 50 -33.83 18.95 -9.00
N ALA A 51 -34.72 18.33 -8.22
CA ALA A 51 -34.34 17.39 -7.18
C ALA A 51 -33.66 16.13 -7.75
N ILE A 52 -34.18 15.57 -8.85
CA ILE A 52 -33.57 14.44 -9.56
C ILE A 52 -32.18 14.81 -10.09
N ASP A 53 -32.02 16.00 -10.65
CA ASP A 53 -30.75 16.49 -11.19
C ASP A 53 -29.70 16.69 -10.08
N LYS A 54 -30.13 17.20 -8.91
CA LYS A 54 -29.27 17.30 -7.71
C LYS A 54 -28.78 15.94 -7.23
N VAL A 55 -29.68 14.95 -7.11
CA VAL A 55 -29.33 13.59 -6.68
C VAL A 55 -28.41 12.92 -7.70
N SER A 56 -28.72 13.05 -8.98
CA SER A 56 -27.91 12.50 -10.07
C SER A 56 -26.50 13.09 -10.08
N THR A 57 -26.39 14.40 -9.90
CA THR A 57 -25.09 15.10 -9.80
C THR A 57 -24.29 14.61 -8.59
N PHE A 58 -24.93 14.43 -7.44
CA PHE A 58 -24.24 13.92 -6.26
C PHE A 58 -23.78 12.46 -6.43
N ARG A 59 -24.60 11.61 -7.06
CA ARG A 59 -24.20 10.22 -7.41
C ARG A 59 -23.03 10.20 -8.41
N ALA A 60 -23.01 11.11 -9.37
CA ALA A 60 -21.93 11.22 -10.34
C ALA A 60 -20.60 11.62 -9.66
N ASP A 61 -20.63 12.58 -8.73
CA ASP A 61 -19.44 12.94 -7.93
C ASP A 61 -18.95 11.77 -7.09
N LEU A 62 -19.85 11.04 -6.41
CA LEU A 62 -19.50 9.83 -5.66
C LEU A 62 -18.84 8.77 -6.56
N GLY A 63 -19.40 8.51 -7.74
CA GLY A 63 -18.82 7.57 -8.71
C GLY A 63 -17.44 8.03 -9.21
N ALA A 64 -17.25 9.32 -9.45
CA ALA A 64 -15.95 9.86 -9.84
C ALA A 64 -14.89 9.68 -8.73
N LYS A 65 -15.27 9.91 -7.46
CA LYS A 65 -14.39 9.65 -6.31
C LYS A 65 -14.07 8.16 -6.16
N GLN A 66 -15.05 7.28 -6.39
CA GLN A 66 -14.85 5.84 -6.37
C GLN A 66 -13.86 5.40 -7.44
N ASN A 67 -14.03 5.82 -8.69
CA ASN A 67 -13.10 5.49 -9.77
C ASN A 67 -11.67 5.97 -9.45
N ARG A 68 -11.55 7.17 -8.88
CA ARG A 68 -10.26 7.69 -8.43
C ARG A 68 -9.64 6.82 -7.33
N LEU A 69 -10.43 6.34 -6.38
CA LEU A 69 -9.96 5.41 -5.34
C LEU A 69 -9.49 4.08 -5.95
N GLU A 70 -10.24 3.51 -6.89
CA GLU A 70 -9.86 2.27 -7.58
C GLU A 70 -8.52 2.41 -8.30
N HIS A 71 -8.30 3.51 -9.02
CA HIS A 71 -7.01 3.81 -9.64
C HIS A 71 -5.90 4.06 -8.63
N THR A 72 -6.22 4.70 -7.50
CA THR A 72 -5.23 4.96 -6.43
C THR A 72 -4.79 3.65 -5.80
N ILE A 73 -5.73 2.75 -5.50
CA ILE A 73 -5.45 1.40 -4.97
C ILE A 73 -4.55 0.64 -5.94
N ALA A 74 -4.92 0.56 -7.22
CA ALA A 74 -4.11 -0.15 -8.21
C ALA A 74 -2.69 0.39 -8.32
N ASN A 75 -2.51 1.71 -8.25
CA ASN A 75 -1.17 2.31 -8.27
C ASN A 75 -0.38 2.04 -6.98
N LEU A 76 -1.03 2.09 -5.83
CA LEU A 76 -0.40 1.78 -4.54
C LEU A 76 0.03 0.32 -4.47
N ASP A 77 -0.77 -0.61 -4.97
CA ASP A 77 -0.43 -2.03 -5.01
C ASP A 77 0.82 -2.27 -5.87
N ILE A 78 0.87 -1.68 -7.06
CA ILE A 78 2.07 -1.73 -7.93
C ILE A 78 3.28 -1.10 -7.24
N THR A 79 3.10 0.02 -6.56
CA THR A 79 4.19 0.69 -5.84
C THR A 79 4.68 -0.16 -4.66
N ALA A 80 3.77 -0.80 -3.92
CA ALA A 80 4.09 -1.67 -2.81
C ALA A 80 4.84 -2.93 -3.26
N GLU A 81 4.44 -3.54 -4.39
CA GLU A 81 5.13 -4.67 -5.00
C GLU A 81 6.56 -4.28 -5.40
N ASN A 82 6.72 -3.18 -6.16
CA ASN A 82 8.04 -2.69 -6.57
C ASN A 82 8.94 -2.33 -5.38
N LEU A 83 8.37 -1.77 -4.31
CA LEU A 83 9.13 -1.43 -3.11
C LEU A 83 9.55 -2.68 -2.34
N THR A 84 8.69 -3.69 -2.26
CA THR A 84 9.00 -4.98 -1.63
C THR A 84 10.09 -5.72 -2.41
N ASP A 85 10.04 -5.70 -3.74
CA ASP A 85 11.09 -6.26 -4.60
C ASP A 85 12.42 -5.52 -4.46
N ALA A 86 12.38 -4.19 -4.36
CA ALA A 86 13.56 -3.38 -4.11
C ALA A 86 14.13 -3.64 -2.70
N GLU A 87 13.28 -3.78 -1.68
CA GLU A 87 13.71 -4.15 -0.33
C GLU A 87 14.34 -5.55 -0.33
N SER A 88 13.71 -6.53 -0.98
CA SER A 88 14.25 -7.89 -1.12
C SER A 88 15.64 -7.87 -1.75
N ARG A 89 15.85 -7.12 -2.84
CA ARG A 89 17.18 -6.98 -3.45
C ARG A 89 18.25 -6.35 -2.55
N ILE A 90 17.85 -5.48 -1.62
CA ILE A 90 18.79 -4.77 -0.74
C ILE A 90 19.07 -5.59 0.52
N ARG A 91 18.04 -6.22 1.07
CA ARG A 91 18.06 -6.85 2.39
C ARG A 91 18.27 -8.36 2.31
N ASP A 92 17.74 -9.00 1.29
CA ASP A 92 17.93 -10.44 1.11
C ASP A 92 19.33 -10.67 0.54
N THR A 93 20.07 -11.55 1.21
CA THR A 93 21.38 -11.97 0.77
C THR A 93 21.24 -13.03 -0.33
N ASP A 94 22.05 -12.94 -1.37
CA ASP A 94 22.16 -14.02 -2.35
C ASP A 94 22.70 -15.29 -1.69
N MET A 95 21.80 -16.24 -1.44
CA MET A 95 22.10 -17.54 -0.81
C MET A 95 23.31 -18.27 -1.42
N PRO A 96 23.51 -18.31 -2.75
CA PRO A 96 24.68 -18.97 -3.35
C PRO A 96 26.00 -18.36 -2.88
N ASP A 97 26.11 -17.04 -2.84
CA ASP A 97 27.34 -16.35 -2.46
C ASP A 97 27.63 -16.52 -0.97
N GLU A 98 26.61 -16.40 -0.12
CA GLU A 98 26.76 -16.62 1.32
C GLU A 98 27.11 -18.09 1.63
N ILE A 99 26.54 -19.05 0.89
CA ILE A 99 26.90 -20.48 1.03
C ILE A 99 28.34 -20.72 0.59
N THR A 100 28.81 -20.13 -0.51
CA THR A 100 30.21 -20.30 -0.93
C THR A 100 31.19 -19.69 0.08
N ALA A 101 30.86 -18.52 0.63
CA ALA A 101 31.64 -17.89 1.69
C ALA A 101 31.64 -18.75 2.97
N PHE A 102 30.49 -19.27 3.37
CA PHE A 102 30.35 -20.19 4.50
C PHE A 102 31.15 -21.48 4.29
N THR A 103 31.06 -22.11 3.11
CA THR A 103 31.84 -23.31 2.77
C THR A 103 33.33 -23.02 2.76
N LYS A 104 33.76 -21.89 2.17
CA LYS A 104 35.16 -21.45 2.19
C LYS A 104 35.66 -21.27 3.62
N ASN A 105 34.87 -20.65 4.50
CA ASN A 105 35.22 -20.47 5.90
C ASN A 105 35.31 -21.80 6.66
N ASN A 106 34.41 -22.76 6.38
CA ASN A 106 34.49 -24.11 6.96
C ASN A 106 35.73 -24.86 6.49
N ILE A 107 36.07 -24.79 5.20
CA ILE A 107 37.30 -25.39 4.66
C ILE A 107 38.54 -24.75 5.30
N LEU A 108 38.56 -23.42 5.44
CA LEU A 108 39.63 -22.69 6.12
C LEU A 108 39.76 -23.11 7.60
N MET A 109 38.65 -23.30 8.30
CA MET A 109 38.64 -23.74 9.69
C MET A 109 39.14 -25.19 9.83
N GLN A 110 38.77 -26.06 8.90
CA GLN A 110 39.26 -27.44 8.86
C GLN A 110 40.74 -27.50 8.50
N ALA A 111 41.18 -26.70 7.51
CA ALA A 111 42.59 -26.56 7.14
C ALA A 111 43.42 -25.94 8.27
N SER A 112 42.89 -24.95 8.98
CA SER A 112 43.55 -24.35 10.15
C SER A 112 43.74 -25.36 11.27
N GLN A 113 42.75 -26.20 11.54
CA GLN A 113 42.88 -27.29 12.52
C GLN A 113 43.93 -28.33 12.10
N SER A 114 43.94 -28.76 10.84
CA SER A 114 44.96 -29.68 10.32
C SER A 114 46.36 -29.04 10.32
N MET A 115 46.47 -27.76 9.98
CA MET A 115 47.74 -27.03 10.05
C MET A 115 48.24 -26.83 11.47
N LEU A 116 47.35 -26.59 12.44
CA LEU A 116 47.71 -26.47 13.85
C LEU A 116 48.20 -27.81 14.41
N ALA A 117 47.56 -28.92 14.01
CA ALA A 117 48.02 -30.27 14.31
C ALA A 117 49.39 -30.57 13.67
N GLN A 118 49.59 -30.21 12.40
CA GLN A 118 50.88 -30.38 11.70
C GLN A 118 51.99 -29.52 12.35
N ALA A 119 51.70 -28.27 12.68
CA ALA A 119 52.63 -27.34 13.33
C ALA A 119 53.03 -27.79 14.75
N ASN A 120 52.14 -28.50 15.47
CA ASN A 120 52.48 -29.11 16.76
C ASN A 120 53.32 -30.40 16.62
N ALA A 121 53.23 -31.13 15.51
CA ALA A 121 54.00 -32.35 15.27
C ALA A 121 55.44 -32.09 14.75
N VAL A 122 55.67 -30.98 14.03
CA VAL A 122 57.00 -30.61 13.52
C VAL A 122 58.06 -30.45 14.62
N PRO A 123 57.81 -29.75 15.75
CA PRO A 123 58.76 -29.63 16.85
C PRO A 123 59.14 -30.98 17.48
N GLN A 124 58.21 -31.93 17.54
CA GLN A 124 58.46 -33.27 18.11
C GLN A 124 59.40 -34.11 17.22
N ASN A 125 59.31 -33.98 15.91
CA ASN A 125 60.24 -34.65 14.99
C ASN A 125 61.66 -34.05 15.07
N VAL A 126 61.79 -32.74 15.30
CA VAL A 126 63.10 -32.10 15.48
C VAL A 126 63.75 -32.53 16.81
N LEU A 127 62.96 -32.73 17.87
CA LEU A 127 63.46 -33.24 19.15
C LEU A 127 63.94 -34.70 19.07
N SER A 128 63.40 -35.48 18.13
CA SER A 128 63.87 -36.85 17.83
C SER A 128 65.18 -36.89 17.03
N LEU A 129 65.56 -35.80 16.33
CA LEU A 129 66.81 -35.69 15.58
C LEU A 129 67.97 -35.12 16.42
N LEU A 130 67.66 -34.58 17.60
CA LEU A 130 68.63 -34.01 18.55
C LEU A 130 68.97 -34.95 19.72
N GLN A 131 68.45 -36.18 19.71
CA GLN A 131 68.75 -37.25 20.67
C GLN A 131 69.63 -38.32 20.04
#